data_AF-A0A0C1R196-F1
#
_entry.id   AF-A0A0C1R196-F1
#
_cell.length_a   1.000
_cell.length_b   1.000
_cell.length_c   1.000
_cell.angle_alpha   90.00
_cell.angle_beta   90.00
_cell.angle_gamma   90.00
#
_symmetry.space_group_name_H-M   'P 1'
#
loop_
_entity.id
_entity.type
_entity.pdbx_description
1 polymer ?
#
loop_
_entity_poly.entity_id
_entity_poly.type
_entity_poly.pdbx_seq_one_letter_code
_entity_poly.pdbx_strand_id
1 'polypeptide(L)'
;MYRWVQHYGPKIQKKICYFLKSTNSSWYLDETYVKVKGKWLYLYRAIDSNKNTIDFYLSKTRNHKAVKLFLTKLINKKNWYRQLNLE
;
A
#
# COMPACT_ATOMS: atom_id res chain seq x y z
N MET A 1 -10.12 -21.24 4.15
CA MET A 1 -8.82 -20.53 3.98
C MET A 1 -8.64 -20.22 2.50
N TYR A 2 -8.59 -18.95 2.09
CA TYR A 2 -8.64 -18.54 0.68
C TYR A 2 -7.29 -18.76 -0.06
N ARG A 3 -6.94 -20.03 -0.34
CA ARG A 3 -5.67 -20.41 -1.02
C ARG A 3 -5.51 -19.77 -2.40
N TRP A 4 -6.61 -19.57 -3.12
CA TRP A 4 -6.61 -18.86 -4.41
C TRP A 4 -6.18 -17.40 -4.28
N VAL A 5 -6.59 -16.70 -3.22
CA VAL A 5 -6.17 -15.29 -3.00
C VAL A 5 -4.66 -15.21 -2.74
N GLN A 6 -4.10 -16.16 -1.98
CA GLN A 6 -2.66 -16.21 -1.74
C GLN A 6 -1.87 -16.54 -3.02
N HIS A 7 -2.40 -17.42 -3.88
CA HIS A 7 -1.72 -17.82 -5.12
C HIS A 7 -1.82 -16.76 -6.23
N TYR A 8 -3.00 -16.18 -6.43
CA TYR A 8 -3.27 -15.26 -7.55
C TYR A 8 -3.14 -13.79 -7.16
N GLY A 9 -3.29 -13.43 -5.89
CA GLY A 9 -3.18 -12.05 -5.40
C GLY A 9 -1.91 -11.33 -5.88
N PRO A 10 -0.71 -11.90 -5.68
CA PRO A 10 0.53 -11.28 -6.15
C PRO A 10 0.60 -11.14 -7.68
N LYS A 11 0.08 -12.13 -8.43
CA LYS A 11 0.07 -12.13 -9.91
C LYS A 11 -0.84 -11.02 -10.45
N ILE A 12 -2.03 -10.87 -9.85
CA ILE A 12 -2.99 -9.83 -10.18
C ILE A 12 -2.43 -8.45 -9.82
N GLN A 13 -1.86 -8.31 -8.62
CA GLN A 13 -1.25 -7.06 -8.17
C GLN A 13 -0.13 -6.61 -9.12
N LYS A 14 0.73 -7.51 -9.59
CA LYS A 14 1.79 -7.17 -10.54
C LYS A 14 1.24 -6.62 -11.86
N LYS A 15 0.17 -7.24 -12.40
CA LYS A 15 -0.50 -6.75 -13.62
C LYS A 15 -1.16 -5.39 -13.39
N ILE A 16 -1.92 -5.24 -12.31
CA ILE A 16 -2.59 -3.99 -11.95
C ILE A 16 -1.58 -2.86 -11.77
N CYS A 17 -0.49 -3.10 -11.02
CA CYS A 17 0.55 -2.11 -10.82
C CYS A 17 1.22 -1.69 -12.12
N TYR A 18 1.36 -2.58 -13.11
CA TYR A 18 1.88 -2.24 -14.43
C TYR A 18 0.96 -1.24 -15.17
N PHE A 19 -0.35 -1.47 -15.15
CA PHE A 19 -1.31 -0.56 -15.81
C PHE A 19 -1.54 0.74 -15.03
N LEU A 20 -1.44 0.70 -13.69
CA LEU A 20 -1.57 1.88 -12.83
C LEU A 20 -0.27 2.70 -12.72
N LYS A 21 0.78 2.40 -13.50
CA LYS A 21 2.10 3.08 -13.44
C LYS A 21 2.05 4.60 -13.60
N SER A 22 0.97 5.16 -14.15
CA SER A 22 0.77 6.61 -14.28
C SER A 22 0.05 7.19 -13.06
N THR A 23 0.74 7.20 -11.93
CA THR A 23 0.25 7.89 -10.73
C THR A 23 1.19 9.04 -10.40
N ASN A 24 0.58 10.20 -10.18
CA ASN A 24 1.19 11.51 -10.07
C ASN A 24 2.33 11.55 -9.04
N SER A 25 3.17 12.59 -9.13
CA SER A 25 4.32 12.73 -8.21
C SER A 25 3.88 12.87 -6.74
N SER A 26 2.63 13.31 -6.50
CA SER A 26 2.04 13.60 -5.20
C SER A 26 1.14 12.48 -4.67
N TRP A 27 1.38 12.08 -3.43
CA TRP A 27 0.57 11.13 -2.67
C TRP A 27 0.46 11.63 -1.22
N TYR A 28 -0.56 11.17 -0.51
CA TYR A 28 -0.80 11.50 0.90
C TYR A 28 -1.01 10.24 1.72
N LEU A 29 -0.73 10.33 3.03
CA LEU A 29 -0.96 9.27 4.00
C LEU A 29 -2.22 9.59 4.78
N ASP A 30 -3.15 8.64 4.82
CA ASP A 30 -4.42 8.73 5.54
C ASP A 30 -4.42 7.76 6.74
N GLU A 31 -4.83 8.22 7.92
CA GLU A 31 -4.96 7.42 9.15
C GLU A 31 -6.45 7.29 9.50
N THR A 32 -6.99 6.08 9.39
CA THR A 32 -8.40 5.77 9.67
C THR A 32 -8.50 4.60 10.67
N TYR A 33 -9.62 4.48 11.36
CA TYR A 33 -9.90 3.40 12.31
C TYR A 33 -10.87 2.40 11.68
N VAL A 34 -10.54 1.11 11.71
CA VAL A 34 -11.38 0.06 11.14
C VAL A 34 -11.61 -1.07 12.15
N LYS A 35 -12.83 -1.60 12.19
CA LYS A 35 -13.20 -2.69 13.10
C LYS A 35 -12.95 -4.03 12.40
N VAL A 36 -11.94 -4.78 12.84
CA VAL A 36 -11.60 -6.11 12.32
C VAL A 36 -11.83 -7.14 13.41
N LYS A 37 -12.72 -8.12 13.14
CA LYS A 37 -13.09 -9.18 14.10
C LYS A 37 -13.46 -8.62 15.49
N GLY A 38 -14.23 -7.54 15.52
CA GLY A 38 -14.69 -6.91 16.76
C GLY A 38 -13.69 -5.93 17.41
N LYS A 39 -12.44 -5.85 16.95
CA LYS A 39 -11.41 -4.97 17.51
C LYS A 39 -11.16 -3.76 16.61
N TRP A 40 -11.07 -2.57 17.20
CA TRP A 40 -10.64 -1.36 16.49
C TRP A 40 -9.15 -1.41 16.23
N LEU A 41 -8.76 -1.17 14.98
CA LEU A 41 -7.38 -1.14 14.53
C LEU A 41 -7.12 0.15 13.75
N TYR A 42 -5.89 0.63 13.85
CA TYR A 42 -5.39 1.77 13.10
C TYR A 42 -4.99 1.31 11.70
N LEU A 43 -5.60 1.89 10.68
CA LEU A 43 -5.33 1.65 9.29
C LEU A 43 -4.66 2.89 8.69
N TYR A 44 -3.41 2.71 8.30
CA TYR A 44 -2.64 3.69 7.54
C TYR A 44 -2.74 3.33 6.05
N ARG A 45 -3.11 4.29 5.20
CA ARG A 45 -3.22 4.08 3.75
C ARG A 45 -2.40 5.11 3.01
N ALA A 46 -1.60 4.66 2.05
CA ALA A 46 -0.97 5.55 1.09
C ALA A 46 -1.90 5.68 -0.12
N ILE A 47 -2.30 6.91 -0.40
CA ILE A 47 -3.27 7.23 -1.46
C ILE A 47 -2.60 8.19 -2.42
N ASP A 48 -2.65 7.87 -3.71
CA ASP A 48 -2.18 8.74 -4.77
C ASP A 48 -3.12 9.93 -4.99
N SER A 49 -2.68 11.00 -5.66
CA SER A 49 -3.55 12.13 -6.01
C SER A 49 -4.82 11.71 -6.77
N ASN A 50 -4.72 10.62 -7.55
CA ASN A 50 -5.86 10.05 -8.30
C ASN A 50 -6.78 9.19 -7.42
N LYS A 51 -6.64 9.28 -6.09
CA LYS A 51 -7.39 8.50 -5.08
C LYS A 51 -7.16 6.99 -5.15
N ASN A 52 -6.15 6.55 -5.91
CA ASN A 52 -5.75 5.15 -5.99
C ASN A 52 -4.99 4.75 -4.73
N THR A 53 -5.35 3.62 -4.13
CA THR A 53 -4.64 3.11 -2.94
C THR A 53 -3.35 2.40 -3.37
N ILE A 54 -2.21 2.90 -2.92
CA ILE A 54 -0.88 2.38 -3.24
C ILE A 54 -0.55 1.18 -2.34
N ASP A 55 -0.73 1.35 -1.04
CA ASP A 55 -0.47 0.33 -0.03
C ASP A 55 -1.20 0.68 1.27
N PHE A 56 -1.32 -0.30 2.17
CA PHE A 56 -1.96 -0.13 3.46
C PHE A 56 -1.21 -0.87 4.56
N TYR A 57 -1.27 -0.32 5.76
CA TYR A 57 -0.65 -0.89 6.95
C TYR A 57 -1.64 -0.86 8.11
N LEU A 58 -1.83 -2.01 8.76
CA LEU A 58 -2.79 -2.19 9.85
C LEU A 58 -2.02 -2.43 11.15
N SER A 59 -2.34 -1.64 12.18
CA SER A 59 -1.73 -1.73 13.50
C SER A 59 -2.78 -1.81 14.61
N LYS A 60 -2.47 -2.57 15.66
CA LYS A 60 -3.31 -2.62 16.87
C LYS A 60 -3.19 -1.36 17.71
N THR A 61 -2.05 -0.68 17.63
CA THR A 61 -1.76 0.53 18.38
C THR A 61 -1.26 1.62 17.44
N ARG A 62 -1.40 2.88 17.87
CA ARG A 62 -0.83 4.02 17.16
C ARG A 62 0.71 3.98 17.29
N ASN A 63 1.40 3.55 16.24
CA ASN A 63 2.84 3.25 16.30
C ASN A 63 3.62 4.02 15.23
N HIS A 64 4.28 5.10 15.65
CA HIS A 64 5.10 5.94 14.78
C HIS A 64 6.29 5.19 14.16
N LYS A 65 6.89 4.22 14.86
CA LYS A 65 8.00 3.43 14.31
C LYS A 65 7.52 2.56 13.15
N ALA A 66 6.35 1.94 13.30
CA ALA A 66 5.76 1.12 12.25
C ALA A 66 5.36 1.95 11.03
N VAL A 67 4.80 3.15 11.26
CA VAL A 67 4.49 4.11 10.18
C VAL A 67 5.76 4.53 9.45
N LYS A 68 6.85 4.84 10.17
CA LYS A 68 8.14 5.19 9.57
C LYS A 68 8.67 4.07 8.67
N LEU A 69 8.64 2.82 9.16
CA LEU A 69 9.05 1.65 8.37
C LEU A 69 8.17 1.46 7.13
N PHE A 70 6.87 1.66 7.26
CA PHE A 70 5.92 1.61 6.14
C PHE A 70 6.23 2.68 5.08
N LEU A 71 6.47 3.92 5.51
CA LEU A 71 6.84 5.02 4.61
C LEU A 71 8.17 4.76 3.90
N THR A 72 9.20 4.29 4.62
CA THR A 72 10.48 3.91 3.99
C THR A 72 10.30 2.80 2.95
N LYS A 73 9.47 1.78 3.26
CA LYS A 73 9.15 0.71 2.32
C LYS A 73 8.45 1.24 1.07
N LEU A 74 7.52 2.18 1.22
CA LEU A 74 6.81 2.82 0.11
C LEU A 74 7.73 3.62 -0.81
N ILE A 75 8.62 4.43 -0.23
CA ILE A 75 9.59 5.23 -0.98
C ILE A 75 10.51 4.31 -1.79
N ASN A 76 11.04 3.26 -1.15
CA ASN A 76 11.85 2.27 -1.85
C ASN A 76 11.07 1.57 -2.97
N LYS A 77 9.82 1.17 -2.72
CA LYS A 77 8.96 0.53 -3.74
C LYS A 77 8.71 1.44 -4.96
N LYS A 78 8.54 2.75 -4.76
CA LYS A 78 8.40 3.73 -5.87
C LYS A 78 9.65 3.79 -6.74
N ASN A 79 10.85 3.77 -6.14
CA ASN A 79 12.11 3.76 -6.89
C ASN A 79 12.25 2.51 -7.76
N TRP A 80 11.84 1.34 -7.25
CA TRP A 80 11.88 0.08 -8.01
C TRP A 80 10.96 0.11 -9.24
N TYR A 81 9.76 0.67 -9.12
CA TYR A 81 8.87 0.82 -10.27
C TYR A 81 9.36 1.85 -11.29
N ARG A 82 10.09 2.88 -10.84
CA ARG A 82 10.68 3.90 -11.72
C ARG A 82 11.83 3.32 -12.56
N GLN A 83 12.62 2.42 -11.98
CA GLN A 83 13.74 1.76 -12.66
C GLN A 83 13.27 0.72 -13.70
N LEU A 84 12.19 0.00 -13.42
CA LEU A 84 11.54 -0.95 -14.36
C LEU A 84 10.79 -0.27 -15.53
N ASN A 85 10.81 1.07 -15.62
CA ASN A 85 10.18 1.85 -16.68
C ASN A 85 11.20 2.59 -17.56
N LEU A 86 12.50 2.42 -17.28
CA LEU A 86 13.61 3.04 -18.01
C LEU A 86 14.37 2.04 -18.90
N GLU A 87 13.88 0.79 -18.97
CA GLU A 87 14.28 -0.25 -19.93
C GLU A 87 13.08 -0.56 -20.84
#